data_AF-A0A7Y4VYV6-F1
#
_entry.id   AF-A0A7Y4VYV6-F1
#
_cell.length_a   1.000
_cell.length_b   1.000
_cell.length_c   1.000
_cell.angle_alpha   90.00
_cell.angle_beta   90.00
_cell.angle_gamma   90.00
#
_symmetry.space_group_name_H-M   'P 1'
#
loop_
_entity.id
_entity.type
_entity.pdbx_description
1 polymer ?
#
loop_
_entity_poly.entity_id
_entity_poly.type
_entity_poly.pdbx_seq_one_letter_code
_entity_poly.pdbx_strand_id
1 'polypeptide(L)'
;MDAQLLNRRLARTVAGMVLTIAACGSPDVTSAPAPPPPPPPAAVPTVIGLGLRPAFPVRISVGDFLGVTADLRGVSGERLPLRPGVTYRSSAPDIASVSSDGIVQILSGGEATITASFDTFVSNGVLVVAQVPSGSFRITLAYADDVPARWREALESAARRWEQAVAGELPPVELNTTGGDCPTPPGEPTSPPLHHTERGVHIYVGQSGRFPPGAPQEAIGGPCINRPLPTPTTILGTISLNRAHPAATITSERLRFLAVHEMGHVLGLVGVIQGPQVPWFSSVTGIYRGPMAIEGWRRAFGNAPIEIYERGGAHWGPMLLNDVMLGSLFPEISLVSVGALADLGFPIAWTGVGIY
;
A
#
# COMPACT_ATOMS: atom_id res chain seq x y z
N MET A 1 37.29 -1.52 -17.52
CA MET A 1 37.91 -1.38 -18.85
C MET A 1 37.01 -0.47 -19.64
N ASP A 2 37.40 0.67 -20.18
CA ASP A 2 38.61 1.46 -20.09
C ASP A 2 38.24 2.87 -20.61
N ALA A 3 39.01 3.87 -20.21
CA ALA A 3 38.75 5.26 -20.54
C ALA A 3 39.56 5.73 -21.78
N GLN A 4 39.14 6.88 -22.32
CA GLN A 4 39.94 7.93 -22.97
C GLN A 4 40.04 8.04 -24.51
N LEU A 5 40.02 9.33 -24.91
CA LEU A 5 40.53 10.00 -26.13
C LEU A 5 39.62 9.92 -27.38
N LEU A 6 39.36 10.98 -28.15
CA LEU A 6 40.31 11.99 -28.61
C LEU A 6 39.60 13.28 -29.08
N ASN A 7 40.29 14.40 -28.84
CA ASN A 7 40.03 15.79 -29.19
C ASN A 7 40.52 16.10 -30.63
N ARG A 8 39.86 16.98 -31.41
CA ARG A 8 40.48 18.13 -32.14
C ARG A 8 39.60 18.83 -33.18
N ARG A 9 39.74 20.15 -33.14
CA ARG A 9 39.24 21.20 -34.05
C ARG A 9 39.92 21.17 -35.42
N LEU A 10 39.21 21.64 -36.46
CA LEU A 10 39.80 22.25 -37.66
C LEU A 10 39.06 23.53 -38.03
N ALA A 11 39.82 24.50 -38.55
CA ALA A 11 39.46 25.88 -38.78
C ALA A 11 39.67 26.28 -40.26
N ARG A 12 39.14 27.47 -40.60
CA ARG A 12 39.42 28.34 -41.77
C ARG A 12 38.65 27.96 -43.05
N THR A 13 37.98 28.91 -43.71
CA THR A 13 38.65 29.93 -44.55
C THR A 13 37.80 31.20 -44.71
N VAL A 14 38.48 32.35 -44.65
CA VAL A 14 37.98 33.71 -44.91
C VAL A 14 38.20 34.04 -46.38
N ALA A 15 37.21 34.62 -47.07
CA ALA A 15 37.39 35.31 -48.33
C ALA A 15 36.61 36.63 -48.28
N GLY A 16 37.34 37.75 -48.32
CA GLY A 16 36.77 39.09 -48.40
C GLY A 16 36.30 39.41 -49.82
N MET A 17 35.23 40.19 -49.92
CA MET A 17 34.86 40.87 -51.16
C MET A 17 34.35 42.28 -50.86
N VAL A 18 34.72 43.15 -51.80
CA VAL A 18 34.91 44.59 -51.69
C VAL A 18 33.58 45.36 -51.63
N LEU A 19 33.58 46.38 -50.76
CA LEU A 19 32.54 47.38 -50.58
C LEU A 19 32.47 48.30 -51.81
N THR A 20 31.33 48.33 -52.51
CA THR A 20 30.98 49.37 -53.49
C THR A 20 29.82 50.18 -52.94
N ILE A 21 30.06 51.47 -52.72
CA ILE A 21 29.07 52.44 -52.25
C ILE A 21 28.50 53.12 -53.48
N ALA A 22 27.23 52.85 -53.80
CA ALA A 22 26.44 53.66 -54.72
C ALA A 22 25.25 54.22 -53.94
N ALA A 23 25.26 55.54 -53.76
CA ALA A 23 24.25 56.28 -53.01
C ALA A 23 23.14 56.81 -53.93
N CYS A 24 21.97 56.93 -53.30
CA CYS A 24 20.80 57.76 -53.60
C CYS A 24 19.78 57.27 -54.65
N GLY A 25 18.67 56.76 -54.12
CA GLY A 25 17.34 56.76 -54.71
C GLY A 25 16.32 56.43 -53.61
N SER A 26 15.79 57.45 -52.94
CA SER A 26 14.80 57.31 -51.87
C SER A 26 13.43 56.87 -52.43
N PRO A 27 12.82 55.77 -51.96
CA PRO A 27 11.39 55.54 -52.12
C PRO A 27 10.66 56.06 -50.88
N ASP A 28 9.56 56.77 -51.12
CA ASP A 28 8.60 57.26 -50.13
C ASP A 28 8.26 56.19 -49.08
N VAL A 29 8.63 56.46 -47.82
CA VAL A 29 8.14 55.72 -46.66
C VAL A 29 6.72 56.20 -46.40
N THR A 30 5.75 55.61 -47.09
CA THR A 30 4.39 55.57 -46.58
C THR A 30 4.43 54.80 -45.26
N SER A 31 4.14 55.48 -44.16
CA SER A 31 4.16 54.89 -42.82
C SER A 31 3.15 53.74 -42.77
N ALA A 32 3.65 52.53 -42.47
CA ALA A 32 2.78 51.40 -42.18
C ALA A 32 1.84 51.78 -41.01
N PRO A 33 0.55 51.43 -41.05
CA PRO A 33 -0.36 51.66 -39.93
C PRO A 33 0.19 50.99 -38.67
N ALA A 34 0.14 51.68 -37.53
CA ALA A 34 0.55 51.13 -36.25
C ALA A 34 -0.18 49.79 -35.99
N PRO A 35 0.50 48.76 -35.45
CA PRO A 35 -0.15 47.51 -35.09
C PRO A 35 -1.31 47.81 -34.13
N PRO A 36 -2.48 47.14 -34.29
CA PRO A 36 -3.60 47.36 -33.41
C PRO A 36 -3.17 47.14 -31.95
N PRO A 37 -3.71 47.93 -31.00
CA PRO A 37 -3.38 47.75 -29.59
C PRO A 37 -3.66 46.30 -29.18
N PRO A 38 -2.82 45.71 -28.31
CA PRO A 38 -3.05 44.36 -27.83
C PRO A 38 -4.46 44.26 -27.24
N PRO A 39 -5.19 43.15 -27.48
CA PRO A 39 -6.52 42.99 -26.92
C PRO A 39 -6.47 43.18 -25.40
N PRO A 40 -7.51 43.79 -24.79
CA PRO A 40 -7.59 43.94 -23.34
C PRO A 40 -7.35 42.59 -22.65
N PRO A 41 -6.65 42.56 -21.50
CA PRO A 41 -6.49 41.32 -20.73
C PRO A 41 -7.87 40.67 -20.54
N ALA A 42 -7.99 39.39 -20.87
CA ALA A 42 -9.23 38.66 -20.65
C ALA A 42 -9.65 38.84 -19.18
N ALA A 43 -10.89 39.29 -18.96
CA ALA A 43 -11.41 39.47 -17.61
C ALA A 43 -11.33 38.14 -16.86
N VAL A 44 -10.63 38.13 -15.72
CA VAL A 44 -10.52 36.94 -14.88
C VAL A 44 -11.93 36.62 -14.38
N PRO A 45 -12.48 35.42 -14.65
CA PRO A 45 -13.85 35.11 -14.27
C PRO A 45 -14.02 35.20 -12.74
N THR A 46 -15.08 35.88 -12.31
CA THR A 46 -15.41 36.09 -10.90
C THR A 46 -15.93 34.80 -10.28
N VAL A 47 -15.32 34.39 -9.17
CA VAL A 47 -15.70 33.21 -8.40
C VAL A 47 -16.80 33.59 -7.41
N ILE A 48 -17.86 32.79 -7.33
CA ILE A 48 -18.97 32.96 -6.37
C ILE A 48 -19.17 31.74 -5.46
N GLY A 49 -18.43 30.66 -5.67
CA GLY A 49 -18.57 29.47 -4.84
C GLY A 49 -17.54 28.38 -5.13
N LEU A 50 -17.56 27.38 -4.26
CA LEU A 50 -16.70 26.21 -4.31
C LEU A 50 -17.56 24.94 -4.23
N GLY A 51 -17.47 24.11 -5.26
CA GLY A 51 -18.01 22.75 -5.29
C GLY A 51 -16.94 21.73 -4.92
N LEU A 52 -17.39 20.56 -4.48
CA LEU A 52 -16.56 19.38 -4.28
C LEU A 52 -17.24 18.18 -4.93
N ARG A 53 -16.45 17.31 -5.56
CA ARG A 53 -16.94 16.10 -6.21
C ARG A 53 -16.33 14.86 -5.59
N PRO A 54 -17.09 13.75 -5.56
CA PRO A 54 -18.50 13.63 -5.95
C PRO A 54 -19.45 14.40 -5.01
N ALA A 55 -20.49 15.05 -5.54
CA ALA A 55 -21.39 15.92 -4.75
C ALA A 55 -22.53 15.15 -4.06
N PHE A 56 -22.28 13.89 -3.69
CA PHE A 56 -23.23 12.98 -3.06
C PHE A 56 -22.50 12.05 -2.09
N PRO A 57 -23.21 11.45 -1.11
CA PRO A 57 -22.58 10.50 -0.19
C PRO A 57 -21.94 9.32 -0.91
N VAL A 58 -20.71 9.00 -0.56
CA VAL A 58 -19.95 7.86 -1.13
C VAL A 58 -19.87 6.75 -0.08
N ARG A 59 -20.27 5.55 -0.47
CA ARG A 59 -20.01 4.32 0.31
C ARG A 59 -18.76 3.65 -0.25
N ILE A 60 -17.80 3.36 0.61
CA ILE A 60 -16.48 2.87 0.20
C ILE A 60 -15.89 1.98 1.30
N SER A 61 -15.16 0.94 0.92
CA SER A 61 -14.62 -0.02 1.89
C SER A 61 -13.39 0.54 2.60
N VAL A 62 -13.15 0.09 3.84
CA VAL A 62 -11.87 0.34 4.52
C VAL A 62 -10.70 -0.21 3.70
N GLY A 63 -9.61 0.57 3.62
CA GLY A 63 -8.42 0.26 2.81
C GLY A 63 -8.44 0.89 1.40
N ASP A 64 -9.61 1.28 0.90
CA ASP A 64 -9.73 1.91 -0.42
C ASP A 64 -9.38 3.41 -0.41
N PHE A 65 -9.24 3.97 -1.61
CA PHE A 65 -9.00 5.39 -1.84
C PHE A 65 -10.14 6.01 -2.66
N LEU A 66 -10.49 7.26 -2.35
CA LEU A 66 -11.45 8.07 -3.08
C LEU A 66 -10.78 9.38 -3.53
N GLY A 67 -10.79 9.64 -4.83
CA GLY A 67 -10.42 10.96 -5.34
C GLY A 67 -11.56 11.95 -5.15
N VAL A 68 -11.29 13.08 -4.49
CA VAL A 68 -12.17 14.25 -4.46
C VAL A 68 -11.55 15.39 -5.27
N THR A 69 -12.40 16.13 -5.97
CA THR A 69 -11.95 17.24 -6.81
C THR A 69 -12.80 18.45 -6.56
N ALA A 70 -12.16 19.56 -6.18
CA ALA A 70 -12.83 20.84 -6.04
C ALA A 70 -13.14 21.48 -7.41
N ASP A 71 -14.19 22.28 -7.49
CA ASP A 71 -14.44 23.14 -8.66
C ASP A 71 -14.90 24.52 -8.22
N LEU A 72 -14.31 25.57 -8.79
CA LEU A 72 -14.77 26.93 -8.57
C LEU A 72 -16.02 27.16 -9.42
N ARG A 73 -16.99 27.91 -8.90
CA ARG A 73 -18.19 28.30 -9.63
C ARG A 73 -18.15 29.78 -9.95
N GLY A 74 -18.42 30.10 -11.21
CA GLY A 74 -18.50 31.48 -11.68
C GLY A 74 -19.90 32.06 -11.58
N VAL A 75 -20.02 33.36 -11.81
CA VAL A 75 -21.27 34.13 -11.68
C VAL A 75 -22.42 33.61 -12.55
N SER A 76 -22.13 32.94 -13.66
CA SER A 76 -23.14 32.32 -14.53
C SER A 76 -23.44 30.86 -14.17
N GLY A 77 -22.94 30.38 -13.03
CA GLY A 77 -23.09 29.00 -12.56
C GLY A 77 -22.15 28.01 -13.26
N GLU A 78 -21.27 28.51 -14.12
CA GLU A 78 -20.27 27.73 -14.85
C GLU A 78 -19.17 27.22 -13.91
N ARG A 79 -18.54 26.11 -14.31
CA ARG A 79 -17.36 25.59 -13.62
C ARG A 79 -16.12 26.30 -14.15
N LEU A 80 -15.34 26.85 -13.22
CA LEU A 80 -14.08 27.49 -13.50
C LEU A 80 -12.93 26.54 -13.15
N PRO A 81 -11.79 26.61 -13.87
CA PRO A 81 -10.61 25.85 -13.53
C PRO A 81 -10.14 26.21 -12.11
N LEU A 82 -9.64 25.20 -11.41
CA LEU A 82 -9.06 25.37 -10.08
C LEU A 82 -7.84 26.28 -10.14
N ARG A 83 -7.73 27.17 -9.15
CA ARG A 83 -6.55 27.99 -8.91
C ARG A 83 -5.72 27.35 -7.80
N PRO A 84 -4.40 27.60 -7.74
CA PRO A 84 -3.57 27.19 -6.60
C PRO A 84 -4.14 27.76 -5.29
N GLY A 85 -4.14 26.97 -4.22
CA GLY A 85 -4.60 27.41 -2.89
C GLY A 85 -5.82 26.67 -2.33
N VAL A 86 -6.33 25.65 -3.02
CA VAL A 86 -7.36 24.77 -2.44
C VAL A 86 -6.75 23.93 -1.33
N THR A 87 -7.48 23.85 -0.21
CA THR A 87 -7.14 22.97 0.92
C THR A 87 -8.28 21.99 1.16
N TYR A 88 -7.95 20.77 1.56
CA TYR A 88 -8.91 19.74 1.92
C TYR A 88 -8.83 19.43 3.41
N ARG A 89 -9.97 19.08 4.02
CA ARG A 89 -10.07 18.71 5.43
C ARG A 89 -11.08 17.57 5.59
N SER A 90 -10.77 16.64 6.48
CA SER A 90 -11.72 15.63 6.96
C SER A 90 -12.28 16.01 8.33
N SER A 91 -13.56 15.72 8.57
CA SER A 91 -14.17 15.84 9.90
C SER A 91 -13.72 14.76 10.88
N ALA A 92 -13.31 13.59 10.37
CA ALA A 92 -12.84 12.45 11.16
C ALA A 92 -11.63 11.81 10.46
N PRO A 93 -10.42 12.39 10.60
CA PRO A 93 -9.22 11.93 9.92
C PRO A 93 -8.87 10.46 10.21
N ASP A 94 -9.24 9.95 11.38
CA ASP A 94 -9.02 8.54 11.78
C ASP A 94 -9.95 7.53 11.08
N ILE A 95 -11.02 8.01 10.46
CA ILE A 95 -11.97 7.24 9.65
C ILE A 95 -11.65 7.42 8.16
N ALA A 96 -11.51 8.66 7.72
CA ALA A 96 -11.08 8.98 6.37
C ALA A 96 -10.11 10.16 6.40
N SER A 97 -8.85 9.94 6.04
CA SER A 97 -7.86 11.02 5.91
C SER A 97 -7.87 11.56 4.48
N VAL A 98 -7.47 12.82 4.27
CA VAL A 98 -7.43 13.43 2.93
C VAL A 98 -6.10 14.14 2.70
N SER A 99 -5.47 13.89 1.56
CA SER A 99 -4.21 14.53 1.16
C SER A 99 -4.44 15.95 0.62
N SER A 100 -3.36 16.71 0.45
CA SER A 100 -3.41 18.03 -0.22
C SER A 100 -3.90 17.95 -1.67
N ASP A 101 -3.74 16.80 -2.32
CA ASP A 101 -4.16 16.55 -3.71
C ASP A 101 -5.61 16.07 -3.81
N GLY A 102 -6.34 16.00 -2.68
CA GLY A 102 -7.72 15.52 -2.65
C GLY A 102 -7.84 14.00 -2.75
N ILE A 103 -6.80 13.24 -2.41
CA ILE A 103 -6.90 11.79 -2.29
C ILE A 103 -7.34 11.45 -0.86
N VAL A 104 -8.54 10.91 -0.74
CA VAL A 104 -9.12 10.45 0.52
C VAL A 104 -8.74 8.97 0.71
N GLN A 105 -8.22 8.62 1.88
CA GLN A 105 -7.90 7.25 2.25
C GLN A 105 -8.83 6.78 3.37
N ILE A 106 -9.42 5.60 3.21
CA ILE A 106 -10.39 5.06 4.18
C ILE A 106 -9.67 4.19 5.20
N LEU A 107 -9.64 4.64 6.45
CA LEU A 107 -8.83 4.06 7.50
C LEU A 107 -9.63 3.10 8.39
N SER A 108 -10.82 3.48 8.84
CA SER A 108 -11.70 2.65 9.69
C SER A 108 -13.16 2.79 9.29
N GLY A 109 -13.99 1.86 9.75
CA GLY A 109 -15.44 1.96 9.58
C GLY A 109 -16.04 3.17 10.28
N GLY A 110 -17.04 3.79 9.67
CA GLY A 110 -17.75 4.94 10.22
C GLY A 110 -18.07 5.98 9.14
N GLU A 111 -18.26 7.23 9.57
CA GLU A 111 -18.60 8.32 8.66
C GLU A 111 -17.64 9.50 8.85
N ALA A 112 -17.24 10.10 7.73
CA ALA A 112 -16.43 11.31 7.69
C ALA A 112 -16.95 12.25 6.60
N THR A 113 -16.94 13.56 6.86
CA THR A 113 -17.25 14.56 5.83
C THR A 113 -15.96 15.21 5.37
N ILE A 114 -15.70 15.16 4.06
CA ILE A 114 -14.56 15.81 3.42
C ILE A 114 -14.98 17.16 2.88
N THR A 115 -14.29 18.23 3.25
CA THR A 115 -14.57 19.61 2.81
C THR A 115 -13.36 20.19 2.11
N ALA A 116 -13.59 20.97 1.05
CA ALA A 116 -12.58 21.80 0.42
C ALA A 116 -12.81 23.28 0.78
N SER A 117 -11.72 24.06 0.85
CA SER A 117 -11.73 25.50 1.08
C SER A 117 -10.80 26.21 0.09
N PHE A 118 -11.22 27.39 -0.38
CA PHE A 118 -10.46 28.27 -1.28
C PHE A 118 -10.80 29.73 -0.98
N ASP A 119 -9.80 30.56 -0.66
CA ASP A 119 -9.99 31.91 -0.12
C ASP A 119 -11.01 31.91 1.04
N THR A 120 -12.17 32.53 0.85
CA THR A 120 -13.27 32.58 1.83
C THR A 120 -14.37 31.55 1.55
N PHE A 121 -14.27 30.79 0.46
CA PHE A 121 -15.27 29.81 0.07
C PHE A 121 -15.00 28.45 0.71
N VAL A 122 -16.07 27.82 1.19
CA VAL A 122 -16.07 26.45 1.73
C VAL A 122 -17.11 25.65 0.96
N SER A 123 -16.74 24.43 0.54
CA SER A 123 -17.67 23.52 -0.16
C SER A 123 -18.72 22.95 0.79
N ASN A 124 -19.84 22.47 0.24
CA ASN A 124 -20.87 21.73 1.01
C ASN A 124 -20.39 20.39 1.61
N GLY A 125 -19.20 19.94 1.23
CA GLY A 125 -18.60 18.68 1.68
C GLY A 125 -19.15 17.43 1.00
N VAL A 126 -18.41 16.33 1.14
CA VAL A 126 -18.76 14.99 0.66
C VAL A 126 -18.82 14.06 1.86
N LEU A 127 -19.99 13.49 2.14
CA LEU A 127 -20.13 12.46 3.16
C LEU A 127 -19.51 11.16 2.63
N VAL A 128 -18.53 10.64 3.35
CA VAL A 128 -17.88 9.37 3.11
C VAL A 128 -18.35 8.40 4.19
N VAL A 129 -19.03 7.35 3.77
CA VAL A 129 -19.49 6.25 4.62
C VAL A 129 -18.51 5.09 4.42
N ALA A 130 -17.56 4.99 5.34
CA ALA A 130 -16.55 3.94 5.37
C ALA A 130 -17.18 2.63 5.86
N GLN A 131 -17.22 1.63 4.99
CA GLN A 131 -17.81 0.33 5.27
C GLN A 131 -16.71 -0.67 5.62
N VAL A 132 -16.85 -1.32 6.76
CA VAL A 132 -16.12 -2.56 7.02
C VAL A 132 -16.83 -3.66 6.23
N PRO A 133 -16.10 -4.47 5.42
CA PRO A 133 -16.72 -5.62 4.77
C PRO A 133 -17.44 -6.50 5.78
N SER A 134 -18.68 -6.90 5.45
CA SER A 134 -19.45 -7.82 6.27
C SER A 134 -18.86 -9.23 6.22
N GLY A 135 -19.11 -10.04 7.26
CA GLY A 135 -18.51 -11.36 7.40
C GLY A 135 -17.29 -11.34 8.31
N SER A 136 -16.69 -12.50 8.54
CA SER A 136 -15.48 -12.62 9.36
C SER A 136 -14.34 -13.11 8.48
N PHE A 137 -13.17 -12.48 8.59
CA PHE A 137 -11.96 -13.04 8.02
C PHE A 137 -11.74 -14.44 8.61
N ARG A 138 -11.36 -15.39 7.74
CA ARG A 138 -11.16 -16.78 8.14
C ARG A 138 -9.82 -17.29 7.65
N ILE A 139 -9.09 -17.92 8.55
CA ILE A 139 -7.89 -18.70 8.27
C ILE A 139 -8.27 -20.17 8.39
N THR A 140 -8.26 -20.87 7.26
CA THR A 140 -8.50 -22.32 7.23
C THR A 140 -7.18 -23.05 7.32
N LEU A 141 -6.98 -23.83 8.39
CA LEU A 141 -5.77 -24.62 8.60
C LEU A 141 -6.00 -26.05 8.13
N ALA A 142 -5.14 -26.53 7.24
CA ALA A 142 -5.06 -27.93 6.83
C ALA A 142 -3.72 -28.51 7.23
N TYR A 143 -3.75 -29.61 7.98
CA TYR A 143 -2.55 -30.20 8.59
C TYR A 143 -2.20 -31.53 7.96
N ALA A 144 -0.91 -31.81 7.82
CA ALA A 144 -0.41 -33.16 7.63
C ALA A 144 -0.75 -34.04 8.84
N ASP A 145 -0.84 -35.35 8.64
CA ASP A 145 -1.12 -36.31 9.71
C ASP A 145 -0.06 -36.25 10.83
N ASP A 146 1.20 -35.99 10.48
CA ASP A 146 2.33 -35.97 11.40
C ASP A 146 2.54 -34.62 12.13
N VAL A 147 1.69 -33.60 11.89
CA VAL A 147 1.77 -32.34 12.65
C VAL A 147 1.42 -32.58 14.13
N PRO A 148 2.32 -32.27 15.09
CA PRO A 148 2.09 -32.50 16.51
C PRO A 148 0.95 -31.66 17.09
N ALA A 149 0.21 -32.22 18.06
CA ALA A 149 -0.93 -31.55 18.71
C ALA A 149 -0.58 -30.17 19.28
N ARG A 150 0.59 -30.01 19.93
CA ARG A 150 1.04 -28.71 20.48
C ARG A 150 1.18 -27.63 19.41
N TRP A 151 1.57 -28.00 18.18
CA TRP A 151 1.63 -27.08 17.05
C TRP A 151 0.23 -26.71 16.55
N ARG A 152 -0.68 -27.70 16.47
CA ARG A 152 -2.07 -27.46 16.06
C ARG A 152 -2.75 -26.45 17.00
N GLU A 153 -2.66 -26.66 18.31
CA GLU A 153 -3.19 -25.76 19.33
C GLU A 153 -2.62 -24.34 19.22
N ALA A 154 -1.30 -24.21 19.04
CA ALA A 154 -0.64 -22.92 18.90
C ALA A 154 -1.08 -22.19 17.61
N LEU A 155 -1.18 -22.91 16.49
CA LEU A 155 -1.58 -22.37 15.19
C LEU A 155 -3.06 -21.99 15.16
N GLU A 156 -3.95 -22.78 15.76
CA GLU A 156 -5.36 -22.40 15.90
C GLU A 156 -5.52 -21.14 16.77
N SER A 157 -4.71 -21.01 17.82
CA SER A 157 -4.69 -19.79 18.63
C SER A 157 -4.15 -18.58 17.85
N ALA A 158 -3.13 -18.78 17.03
CA ALA A 158 -2.60 -17.74 16.16
C ALA A 158 -3.62 -17.31 15.10
N ALA A 159 -4.34 -18.27 14.50
CA ALA A 159 -5.40 -18.00 13.53
C ALA A 159 -6.46 -17.09 14.14
N ARG A 160 -7.01 -17.43 15.30
CA ARG A 160 -7.99 -16.57 15.99
C ARG A 160 -7.46 -15.17 16.26
N ARG A 161 -6.17 -15.05 16.57
CA ARG A 161 -5.52 -13.75 16.82
C ARG A 161 -5.51 -12.88 15.57
N TRP A 162 -5.13 -13.45 14.43
CA TRP A 162 -5.11 -12.74 13.15
C TRP A 162 -6.53 -12.48 12.62
N GLU A 163 -7.45 -13.43 12.78
CA GLU A 163 -8.88 -13.26 12.45
C GLU A 163 -9.52 -12.12 13.24
N GLN A 164 -9.08 -11.84 14.46
CA GLN A 164 -9.53 -10.68 15.24
C GLN A 164 -8.91 -9.36 14.75
N ALA A 165 -7.71 -9.38 14.16
CA ALA A 165 -7.04 -8.20 13.63
C ALA A 165 -7.61 -7.73 12.28
N VAL A 166 -8.28 -8.63 11.54
CA VAL A 166 -8.87 -8.38 10.22
C VAL A 166 -10.40 -8.32 10.34
N ALA A 167 -10.99 -7.21 9.93
CA ALA A 167 -12.36 -6.84 10.27
C ALA A 167 -13.44 -7.41 9.35
N GLY A 168 -13.08 -8.13 8.28
CA GLY A 168 -14.05 -8.67 7.33
C GLY A 168 -13.46 -9.65 6.32
N GLU A 169 -14.34 -10.23 5.50
CA GLU A 169 -13.95 -11.16 4.44
C GLU A 169 -13.11 -10.46 3.35
N LEU A 170 -12.21 -11.22 2.73
CA LEU A 170 -11.48 -10.77 1.55
C LEU A 170 -12.36 -10.89 0.28
N PRO A 171 -12.03 -10.15 -0.80
CA PRO A 171 -12.68 -10.32 -2.09
C PRO A 171 -12.71 -11.79 -2.52
N PRO A 172 -13.87 -12.29 -2.99
CA PRO A 172 -14.02 -13.70 -3.35
C PRO A 172 -13.11 -14.06 -4.53
N VAL A 173 -12.50 -15.24 -4.44
CA VAL A 173 -11.76 -15.86 -5.53
C VAL A 173 -12.33 -17.24 -5.79
N GLU A 174 -12.70 -17.53 -7.03
CA GLU A 174 -13.06 -18.87 -7.44
C GLU A 174 -11.79 -19.71 -7.60
N LEU A 175 -11.57 -20.64 -6.67
CA LEU A 175 -10.52 -21.63 -6.79
C LEU A 175 -11.01 -22.78 -7.65
N ASN A 176 -10.26 -23.07 -8.70
CA ASN A 176 -10.46 -24.21 -9.58
C ASN A 176 -9.09 -24.81 -9.91
N THR A 177 -8.46 -25.41 -8.91
CA THR A 177 -7.07 -25.89 -9.01
C THR A 177 -7.01 -27.42 -9.10
N THR A 178 -5.94 -27.93 -9.72
CA THR A 178 -5.70 -29.38 -9.83
C THR A 178 -4.90 -29.95 -8.65
N GLY A 179 -4.63 -29.12 -7.64
CA GLY A 179 -3.73 -29.43 -6.54
C GLY A 179 -2.25 -29.24 -6.91
N GLY A 180 -1.40 -29.15 -5.88
CA GLY A 180 0.03 -28.88 -6.00
C GLY A 180 0.41 -27.40 -6.10
N ASP A 181 -0.57 -26.49 -5.97
CA ASP A 181 -0.37 -25.05 -6.08
C ASP A 181 0.42 -24.43 -4.91
N CYS A 182 0.38 -25.06 -3.73
CA CYS A 182 1.33 -24.87 -2.65
C CYS A 182 2.25 -26.10 -2.63
N PRO A 183 3.38 -26.11 -3.36
CA PRO A 183 4.26 -27.26 -3.37
C PRO A 183 4.94 -27.42 -2.01
N THR A 184 4.76 -28.60 -1.43
CA THR A 184 5.52 -29.10 -0.29
C THR A 184 6.49 -30.18 -0.77
N PRO A 185 7.58 -30.43 -0.03
CA PRO A 185 8.50 -31.50 -0.38
C PRO A 185 7.92 -32.91 -0.30
N PRO A 186 8.57 -33.90 -0.95
CA PRO A 186 8.02 -35.24 -1.10
C PRO A 186 7.65 -35.88 0.24
N GLY A 187 6.39 -36.30 0.38
CA GLY A 187 5.86 -36.95 1.59
C GLY A 187 5.12 -36.02 2.57
N GLU A 188 5.02 -34.72 2.25
CA GLU A 188 4.17 -33.76 2.95
C GLU A 188 2.84 -33.51 2.20
N PRO A 189 1.80 -32.98 2.86
CA PRO A 189 0.55 -32.62 2.18
C PRO A 189 0.81 -31.46 1.22
N THR A 190 0.69 -31.71 -0.07
CA THR A 190 0.53 -30.64 -1.06
C THR A 190 -0.89 -30.11 -1.00
N SER A 191 -1.14 -28.90 -1.54
CA SER A 191 -2.53 -28.45 -1.66
C SER A 191 -3.34 -29.46 -2.48
N PRO A 192 -4.49 -29.96 -1.99
CA PRO A 192 -5.37 -30.79 -2.79
C PRO A 192 -6.03 -29.97 -3.90
N PRO A 193 -6.68 -30.61 -4.89
CA PRO A 193 -7.57 -29.90 -5.79
C PRO A 193 -8.64 -29.12 -5.02
N LEU A 194 -8.81 -27.84 -5.35
CA LEU A 194 -9.79 -26.95 -4.73
C LEU A 194 -10.80 -26.47 -5.78
N HIS A 195 -12.09 -26.58 -5.44
CA HIS A 195 -13.22 -26.22 -6.29
C HIS A 195 -14.28 -25.45 -5.48
N HIS A 196 -13.91 -24.28 -4.94
CA HIS A 196 -14.79 -23.46 -4.10
C HIS A 196 -14.45 -21.97 -4.19
N THR A 197 -15.40 -21.14 -3.76
CA THR A 197 -15.16 -19.70 -3.56
C THR A 197 -14.41 -19.46 -2.25
N GLU A 198 -13.18 -18.95 -2.33
CA GLU A 198 -12.36 -18.60 -1.18
C GLU A 198 -12.49 -17.11 -0.83
N ARG A 199 -12.72 -16.81 0.45
CA ARG A 199 -12.91 -15.45 1.00
C ARG A 199 -11.99 -15.14 2.18
N GLY A 200 -11.11 -16.06 2.51
CA GLY A 200 -10.09 -15.91 3.53
C GLY A 200 -8.73 -16.36 3.01
N VAL A 201 -8.01 -17.09 3.86
CA VAL A 201 -6.71 -17.70 3.56
C VAL A 201 -6.75 -19.18 3.94
N HIS A 202 -6.24 -20.03 3.06
CA HIS A 202 -6.00 -21.44 3.38
C HIS A 202 -4.51 -21.67 3.64
N ILE A 203 -4.16 -22.24 4.78
CA ILE A 203 -2.78 -22.51 5.18
C ILE A 203 -2.57 -24.02 5.32
N TYR A 204 -1.63 -24.53 4.52
CA TYR A 204 -1.18 -25.91 4.59
C TYR A 204 0.00 -26.04 5.55
N VAL A 205 -0.10 -26.93 6.52
CA VAL A 205 0.89 -27.12 7.58
C VAL A 205 1.49 -28.52 7.48
N GLY A 206 2.81 -28.60 7.32
CA GLY A 206 3.55 -29.85 7.15
C GLY A 206 4.80 -29.93 8.01
N GLN A 207 5.29 -31.15 8.27
CA GLN A 207 6.58 -31.38 8.90
C GLN A 207 7.67 -31.73 7.89
N SER A 208 8.74 -30.91 7.87
CA SER A 208 9.91 -30.96 6.97
C SER A 208 9.66 -30.77 5.47
N GLY A 209 9.90 -29.53 5.03
CA GLY A 209 10.05 -29.23 3.63
C GLY A 209 11.28 -28.40 3.29
N ARG A 210 11.45 -27.26 3.95
CA ARG A 210 12.40 -26.23 3.48
C ARG A 210 13.71 -26.16 4.26
N PHE A 211 13.90 -27.04 5.24
CA PHE A 211 15.02 -26.93 6.17
C PHE A 211 16.17 -27.86 5.77
N PRO A 212 17.36 -27.32 5.49
CA PRO A 212 18.58 -28.11 5.49
C PRO A 212 18.79 -28.80 6.83
N PRO A 213 19.45 -29.98 6.88
CA PRO A 213 19.89 -30.57 8.14
C PRO A 213 20.69 -29.57 8.98
N GLY A 214 20.31 -29.38 10.24
CA GLY A 214 20.95 -28.43 11.16
C GLY A 214 20.48 -26.97 11.04
N ALA A 215 19.46 -26.68 10.24
CA ALA A 215 18.88 -25.33 10.18
C ALA A 215 18.38 -24.88 11.57
N PRO A 216 18.73 -23.64 11.99
CA PRO A 216 18.35 -23.15 13.32
C PRO A 216 16.88 -22.78 13.45
N GLN A 217 16.18 -22.54 12.33
CA GLN A 217 14.77 -22.15 12.33
C GLN A 217 13.87 -23.31 12.73
N GLU A 218 12.92 -23.07 13.63
CA GLU A 218 11.97 -24.08 14.08
C GLU A 218 10.74 -24.20 13.16
N ALA A 219 10.38 -23.13 12.46
CA ALA A 219 9.30 -23.08 11.48
C ALA A 219 9.55 -21.96 10.44
N ILE A 220 8.89 -22.04 9.28
CA ILE A 220 8.90 -21.03 8.22
C ILE A 220 7.48 -20.98 7.63
N GLY A 221 6.88 -19.80 7.62
CA GLY A 221 5.63 -19.49 6.96
C GLY A 221 5.84 -18.65 5.69
N GLY A 222 4.88 -18.71 4.78
CA GLY A 222 4.84 -17.78 3.65
C GLY A 222 3.71 -18.05 2.65
N PRO A 223 3.43 -17.07 1.76
CA PRO A 223 2.41 -17.18 0.73
C PRO A 223 2.86 -18.13 -0.41
N CYS A 224 1.89 -18.81 -1.02
CA CYS A 224 2.09 -19.57 -2.27
C CYS A 224 1.38 -18.89 -3.45
N ILE A 225 0.10 -18.55 -3.25
CA ILE A 225 -0.75 -17.91 -4.26
C ILE A 225 -1.37 -16.68 -3.63
N ASN A 226 -1.27 -15.57 -4.33
CA ASN A 226 -1.89 -14.30 -3.95
C ASN A 226 -3.00 -13.94 -4.93
N ARG A 227 -3.94 -13.12 -4.44
CA ARG A 227 -4.85 -12.36 -5.30
C ARG A 227 -4.00 -11.44 -6.20
N PRO A 228 -4.45 -11.18 -7.45
CA PRO A 228 -3.74 -10.26 -8.32
C PRO A 228 -3.80 -8.82 -7.81
N LEU A 229 -2.94 -7.96 -8.35
CA LEU A 229 -3.02 -6.53 -8.11
C LEU A 229 -4.42 -5.98 -8.47
N PRO A 230 -4.92 -4.97 -7.74
CA PRO A 230 -4.20 -4.14 -6.77
C PRO A 230 -4.18 -4.67 -5.33
N THR A 231 -4.78 -5.82 -5.02
CA THR A 231 -4.89 -6.36 -3.64
C THR A 231 -4.11 -7.68 -3.51
N PRO A 232 -2.78 -7.64 -3.32
CA PRO A 232 -1.92 -8.84 -3.31
C PRO A 232 -2.05 -9.68 -2.03
N THR A 233 -3.26 -9.83 -1.49
CA THR A 233 -3.53 -10.64 -0.30
C THR A 233 -3.38 -12.13 -0.61
N THR A 234 -2.84 -12.87 0.34
CA THR A 234 -2.67 -14.32 0.21
C THR A 234 -4.02 -15.03 0.02
N ILE A 235 -4.06 -16.03 -0.85
CA ILE A 235 -5.17 -16.98 -0.98
C ILE A 235 -4.75 -18.30 -0.33
N LEU A 236 -3.61 -18.84 -0.78
CA LEU A 236 -3.03 -20.07 -0.26
C LEU A 236 -1.63 -19.80 0.29
N GLY A 237 -1.32 -20.37 1.46
CA GLY A 237 -0.01 -20.28 2.10
C GLY A 237 0.43 -21.59 2.72
N THR A 238 1.68 -21.63 3.19
CA THR A 238 2.25 -22.80 3.87
C THR A 238 2.94 -22.41 5.17
N ILE A 239 2.90 -23.31 6.14
CA ILE A 239 3.79 -23.30 7.31
C ILE A 239 4.52 -24.63 7.35
N SER A 240 5.83 -24.58 7.16
CA SER A 240 6.73 -25.73 7.26
C SER A 240 7.32 -25.78 8.66
N LEU A 241 7.15 -26.90 9.36
CA LEU A 241 7.71 -27.14 10.69
C LEU A 241 9.03 -27.91 10.56
N ASN A 242 10.08 -27.47 11.24
CA ASN A 242 11.37 -28.14 11.17
C ASN A 242 11.39 -29.40 12.04
N ARG A 243 11.47 -30.58 11.40
CA ARG A 243 11.56 -31.87 12.10
C ARG A 243 12.80 -31.98 13.02
N ALA A 244 13.85 -31.21 12.77
CA ALA A 244 15.04 -31.18 13.64
C ALA A 244 14.79 -30.50 14.99
N HIS A 245 13.66 -29.79 15.15
CA HIS A 245 13.23 -29.16 16.40
C HIS A 245 11.88 -29.74 16.84
N PRO A 246 11.87 -30.92 17.49
CA PRO A 246 10.62 -31.58 17.89
C PRO A 246 9.77 -30.67 18.79
N ALA A 247 8.45 -30.67 18.60
CA ALA A 247 7.54 -29.81 19.38
C ALA A 247 7.65 -30.02 20.90
N ALA A 248 8.11 -31.19 21.36
CA ALA A 248 8.33 -31.48 22.77
C ALA A 248 9.51 -30.69 23.38
N THR A 249 10.50 -30.28 22.58
CA THR A 249 11.67 -29.53 23.04
C THR A 249 11.47 -28.02 23.01
N ILE A 250 10.38 -27.54 22.39
CA ILE A 250 10.06 -26.12 22.27
C ILE A 250 9.15 -25.71 23.44
N THR A 251 9.46 -24.57 24.07
CA THR A 251 8.63 -24.01 25.15
C THR A 251 7.27 -23.58 24.61
N SER A 252 6.23 -23.61 25.47
CA SER A 252 4.88 -23.17 25.05
C SER A 252 4.85 -21.71 24.60
N GLU A 253 5.67 -20.86 25.22
CA GLU A 253 5.81 -19.45 24.85
C GLU A 253 6.41 -19.29 23.45
N ARG A 254 7.52 -19.99 23.17
CA ARG A 254 8.16 -19.97 21.84
C ARG A 254 7.25 -20.54 20.76
N LEU A 255 6.49 -21.61 21.05
CA LEU A 255 5.50 -22.17 20.12
C LEU A 255 4.40 -21.16 19.77
N ARG A 256 3.83 -20.49 20.77
CA ARG A 256 2.79 -19.46 20.54
C ARG A 256 3.34 -18.28 19.74
N PHE A 257 4.54 -17.83 20.07
CA PHE A 257 5.24 -16.78 19.34
C PHE A 257 5.43 -17.19 17.86
N LEU A 258 6.06 -18.34 17.61
CA LEU A 258 6.32 -18.83 16.26
C LEU A 258 5.04 -19.01 15.46
N ALA A 259 3.98 -19.54 16.07
CA ALA A 259 2.70 -19.72 15.39
C ALA A 259 2.10 -18.39 14.91
N VAL A 260 2.14 -17.34 15.73
CA VAL A 260 1.67 -16.01 15.31
C VAL A 260 2.60 -15.41 14.25
N HIS A 261 3.92 -15.54 14.45
CA HIS A 261 4.96 -15.02 13.57
C HIS A 261 4.89 -15.60 12.15
N GLU A 262 4.97 -16.94 12.03
CA GLU A 262 4.94 -17.61 10.73
C GLU A 262 3.61 -17.40 10.03
N MET A 263 2.52 -17.28 10.79
CA MET A 263 1.23 -16.95 10.19
C MET A 263 1.19 -15.50 9.67
N GLY A 264 1.85 -14.55 10.34
CA GLY A 264 2.04 -13.20 9.81
C GLY A 264 2.74 -13.19 8.46
N HIS A 265 3.80 -14.00 8.31
CA HIS A 265 4.45 -14.24 7.02
C HIS A 265 3.51 -14.80 5.96
N VAL A 266 2.67 -15.78 6.32
CA VAL A 266 1.67 -16.32 5.40
C VAL A 266 0.69 -15.23 4.92
N LEU A 267 0.30 -14.30 5.78
CA LEU A 267 -0.57 -13.18 5.42
C LEU A 267 0.14 -12.12 4.55
N GLY A 268 1.42 -12.28 4.27
CA GLY A 268 2.21 -11.38 3.44
C GLY A 268 2.89 -10.25 4.21
N LEU A 269 2.87 -10.28 5.55
CA LEU A 269 3.65 -9.35 6.36
C LEU A 269 5.12 -9.70 6.28
N VAL A 270 5.90 -8.67 5.98
CA VAL A 270 7.36 -8.65 5.87
C VAL A 270 7.94 -9.73 4.95
N GLY A 271 8.81 -9.28 4.07
CA GLY A 271 9.32 -10.10 2.99
C GLY A 271 8.51 -9.90 1.73
N VAL A 272 9.12 -10.36 0.63
CA VAL A 272 8.78 -9.91 -0.72
C VAL A 272 7.29 -10.07 -1.00
N ILE A 273 6.61 -8.93 -1.21
CA ILE A 273 5.28 -8.88 -1.82
C ILE A 273 5.38 -9.62 -3.14
N GLN A 274 4.74 -10.79 -3.25
CA GLN A 274 4.85 -11.57 -4.49
C GLN A 274 4.12 -10.83 -5.61
N GLY A 275 4.85 -10.55 -6.69
CA GLY A 275 4.35 -9.81 -7.83
C GLY A 275 5.17 -8.55 -8.12
N PRO A 276 4.62 -7.63 -8.96
CA PRO A 276 5.26 -6.35 -9.24
C PRO A 276 5.43 -5.53 -7.96
N GLN A 277 6.55 -4.81 -7.87
CA GLN A 277 6.82 -3.92 -6.75
C GLN A 277 5.72 -2.85 -6.63
N VAL A 278 5.12 -2.75 -5.45
CA VAL A 278 4.13 -1.74 -5.12
C VAL A 278 4.81 -0.37 -4.90
N PRO A 279 4.15 0.76 -5.21
CA PRO A 279 4.76 2.10 -5.11
C PRO A 279 5.22 2.48 -3.69
N TRP A 280 4.63 1.87 -2.67
CA TRP A 280 4.87 2.17 -1.28
C TRP A 280 5.92 1.27 -0.62
N PHE A 281 6.51 0.30 -1.32
CA PHE A 281 7.57 -0.57 -0.78
C PHE A 281 8.78 -0.63 -1.71
N SER A 282 9.97 -0.61 -1.10
CA SER A 282 11.25 -0.79 -1.80
C SER A 282 11.89 -2.12 -1.43
N SER A 283 11.87 -3.10 -2.33
CA SER A 283 12.55 -4.39 -2.12
C SER A 283 14.08 -4.27 -2.10
N VAL A 284 14.62 -3.19 -2.67
CA VAL A 284 16.07 -2.92 -2.69
C VAL A 284 16.56 -2.38 -1.35
N THR A 285 15.81 -1.46 -0.75
CA THR A 285 16.22 -0.79 0.50
C THR A 285 15.50 -1.31 1.75
N GLY A 286 14.46 -2.13 1.57
CA GLY A 286 13.55 -2.58 2.63
C GLY A 286 12.60 -1.49 3.14
N ILE A 287 12.70 -0.24 2.65
CA ILE A 287 11.89 0.88 3.16
C ILE A 287 10.41 0.64 2.85
N TYR A 288 9.58 0.77 3.88
CA TYR A 288 8.14 0.61 3.81
C TYR A 288 7.46 1.97 4.04
N ARG A 289 6.67 2.41 3.06
CA ARG A 289 5.93 3.68 3.05
C ARG A 289 4.44 3.48 2.81
N GLY A 290 3.94 2.29 3.14
CA GLY A 290 2.52 1.99 3.10
C GLY A 290 1.76 3.01 3.98
N PRO A 291 0.78 3.73 3.43
CA PRO A 291 0.12 4.81 4.14
C PRO A 291 -0.62 4.33 5.39
N MET A 292 -1.16 3.11 5.40
CA MET A 292 -1.80 2.52 6.57
C MET A 292 -0.78 2.11 7.63
N ALA A 293 0.36 1.51 7.26
CA ALA A 293 1.45 1.22 8.19
C ALA A 293 2.02 2.51 8.83
N ILE A 294 2.15 3.59 8.05
CA ILE A 294 2.55 4.92 8.55
C ILE A 294 1.53 5.44 9.56
N GLU A 295 0.24 5.26 9.31
CA GLU A 295 -0.80 5.63 10.26
C GLU A 295 -0.69 4.81 11.56
N GLY A 296 -0.46 3.50 11.45
CA GLY A 296 -0.19 2.64 12.60
C GLY A 296 1.01 3.12 13.42
N TRP A 297 2.08 3.55 12.75
CA TRP A 297 3.26 4.15 13.40
C TRP A 297 2.91 5.45 14.12
N ARG A 298 2.17 6.36 13.47
CA ARG A 298 1.77 7.63 14.09
C ARG A 298 0.90 7.43 15.31
N ARG A 299 0.03 6.43 15.31
CA ARG A 299 -0.78 6.08 16.48
C ARG A 299 0.07 5.55 17.63
N ALA A 300 1.10 4.76 17.31
CA ALA A 300 1.99 4.19 18.31
C ALA A 300 3.02 5.20 18.86
N PHE A 301 3.53 6.09 18.02
CA PHE A 301 4.71 6.92 18.33
C PHE A 301 4.52 8.43 18.10
N GLY A 302 3.31 8.87 17.73
CA GLY A 302 2.99 10.27 17.49
C GLY A 302 3.80 10.88 16.35
N ASN A 303 4.50 11.97 16.65
CA ASN A 303 5.30 12.74 15.68
C ASN A 303 6.74 12.23 15.51
N ALA A 304 7.06 11.04 16.05
CA ALA A 304 8.38 10.44 15.85
C ALA A 304 8.68 10.26 14.34
N PRO A 305 9.94 10.43 13.91
CA PRO A 305 10.34 10.13 12.53
C PRO A 305 9.85 8.74 12.11
N ILE A 306 9.30 8.64 10.89
CA ILE A 306 8.82 7.36 10.37
C ILE A 306 10.03 6.47 10.07
N GLU A 307 10.16 5.39 10.82
CA GLU A 307 11.19 4.37 10.62
C GLU A 307 10.51 3.03 10.42
N ILE A 308 9.96 2.75 9.23
CA ILE A 308 9.39 1.44 8.90
C ILE A 308 10.20 0.85 7.76
N TYR A 309 10.84 -0.28 8.03
CA TYR A 309 11.64 -0.99 7.03
C TYR A 309 11.78 -2.47 7.37
N GLU A 310 12.04 -3.26 6.34
CA GLU A 310 12.35 -4.67 6.46
C GLU A 310 13.86 -4.89 6.64
N ARG A 311 14.23 -5.61 7.70
CA ARG A 311 15.60 -6.11 7.93
C ARG A 311 15.75 -7.47 7.26
N GLY A 312 16.68 -7.54 6.30
CA GLY A 312 16.99 -8.78 5.60
C GLY A 312 15.85 -9.31 4.72
N GLY A 313 14.85 -8.47 4.41
CA GLY A 313 13.70 -8.84 3.57
C GLY A 313 12.81 -9.92 4.18
N ALA A 314 12.73 -10.00 5.51
CA ALA A 314 11.91 -10.98 6.21
C ALA A 314 11.44 -10.53 7.60
N HIS A 315 11.87 -9.39 8.13
CA HIS A 315 11.45 -8.98 9.47
C HIS A 315 11.32 -7.47 9.52
N TRP A 316 10.53 -6.94 10.45
CA TRP A 316 10.67 -5.52 10.77
C TRP A 316 12.06 -5.25 11.33
N GLY A 317 12.65 -4.14 10.90
CA GLY A 317 13.94 -3.67 11.37
C GLY A 317 13.93 -2.84 12.67
N PRO A 318 12.96 -1.94 12.90
CA PRO A 318 12.99 -1.03 14.04
C PRO A 318 12.75 -1.74 15.37
N MET A 319 13.76 -1.81 16.24
CA MET A 319 13.63 -2.48 17.55
C MET A 319 12.63 -1.81 18.51
N LEU A 320 12.31 -0.53 18.29
CA LEU A 320 11.26 0.18 19.05
C LEU A 320 9.85 -0.35 18.75
N LEU A 321 9.68 -1.04 17.63
CA LEU A 321 8.43 -1.66 17.25
C LEU A 321 8.26 -2.95 18.09
N ASN A 322 7.52 -2.91 19.20
CA ASN A 322 7.15 -4.12 19.95
C ASN A 322 6.20 -4.96 19.09
N ASP A 323 6.75 -5.82 18.23
CA ASP A 323 6.01 -6.52 17.19
C ASP A 323 6.54 -7.94 16.96
N VAL A 324 5.60 -8.85 16.71
CA VAL A 324 5.84 -10.26 16.45
C VAL A 324 6.76 -10.48 15.25
N MET A 325 6.66 -9.65 14.22
CA MET A 325 7.46 -9.74 12.99
C MET A 325 8.87 -9.13 13.15
N LEU A 326 9.30 -8.73 14.36
CA LEU A 326 10.73 -8.47 14.63
C LEU A 326 11.59 -9.74 14.60
N GLY A 327 10.99 -10.91 14.86
CA GLY A 327 11.69 -12.19 14.98
C GLY A 327 12.27 -12.50 16.37
N SER A 328 12.02 -11.64 17.37
CA SER A 328 12.30 -11.88 18.79
C SER A 328 11.02 -12.18 19.56
N LEU A 329 11.08 -12.72 20.80
CA LEU A 329 9.93 -13.18 21.62
C LEU A 329 8.92 -12.08 22.04
N PHE A 330 8.65 -11.09 21.21
CA PHE A 330 7.53 -10.17 21.37
C PHE A 330 6.30 -10.83 20.73
N PRO A 331 5.26 -11.17 21.49
CA PRO A 331 4.09 -11.82 20.91
C PRO A 331 3.14 -10.83 20.23
N GLU A 332 3.34 -9.52 20.37
CA GLU A 332 2.34 -8.51 20.01
C GLU A 332 2.21 -8.28 18.49
N ILE A 333 0.98 -8.14 18.01
CA ILE A 333 0.72 -7.65 16.65
C ILE A 333 0.62 -6.13 16.76
N SER A 334 1.62 -5.39 16.28
CA SER A 334 1.61 -3.92 16.38
C SER A 334 0.61 -3.28 15.42
N LEU A 335 0.26 -2.03 15.70
CA LEU A 335 -0.53 -1.20 14.78
C LEU A 335 0.15 -1.02 13.42
N VAL A 336 1.48 -1.10 13.34
CA VAL A 336 2.22 -1.05 12.07
C VAL A 336 1.97 -2.31 11.26
N SER A 337 2.00 -3.49 11.88
CA SER A 337 1.65 -4.75 11.20
C SER A 337 0.20 -4.79 10.75
N VAL A 338 -0.74 -4.30 11.57
CA VAL A 338 -2.15 -4.19 11.13
C VAL A 338 -2.29 -3.20 9.97
N GLY A 339 -1.64 -2.05 10.03
CA GLY A 339 -1.59 -1.10 8.92
C GLY A 339 -1.01 -1.72 7.64
N ALA A 340 0.08 -2.47 7.76
CA ALA A 340 0.71 -3.16 6.63
C ALA A 340 -0.21 -4.21 5.99
N LEU A 341 -1.04 -4.92 6.77
CA LEU A 341 -2.09 -5.77 6.22
C LEU A 341 -3.11 -4.96 5.40
N ALA A 342 -3.50 -3.77 5.87
CA ALA A 342 -4.40 -2.91 5.11
C ALA A 342 -3.78 -2.37 3.81
N ASP A 343 -2.49 -2.04 3.83
CA ASP A 343 -1.76 -1.65 2.62
C ASP A 343 -1.71 -2.79 1.59
N LEU A 344 -1.73 -4.06 2.04
CA LEU A 344 -1.85 -5.25 1.19
C LEU A 344 -3.29 -5.52 0.69
N GLY A 345 -4.29 -4.82 1.24
CA GLY A 345 -5.70 -4.94 0.88
C GLY A 345 -6.53 -5.83 1.82
N PHE A 346 -6.03 -6.17 3.00
CA PHE A 346 -6.86 -6.78 4.04
C PHE A 346 -7.79 -5.72 4.66
N PRO A 347 -9.08 -6.01 4.87
CA PRO A 347 -9.95 -5.08 5.58
C PRO A 347 -9.61 -5.09 7.06
N ILE A 348 -9.13 -3.99 7.61
CA ILE A 348 -8.79 -3.89 9.03
C ILE A 348 -9.80 -3.06 9.80
N ALA A 349 -9.85 -3.25 11.12
CA ALA A 349 -10.49 -2.33 12.04
C ALA A 349 -9.43 -1.86 13.03
N TRP A 350 -9.09 -0.57 13.02
CA TRP A 350 -8.19 0.02 14.01
C TRP A 350 -8.74 -0.11 15.43
N THR A 351 -10.07 -0.13 15.58
CA THR A 351 -10.77 -0.30 16.85
C THR A 351 -10.85 -1.78 17.20
N GLY A 352 -10.10 -2.22 18.21
CA GLY A 352 -10.02 -3.63 18.62
C GLY A 352 -8.60 -4.20 18.58
N VAL A 353 -7.65 -3.47 17.99
CA VAL A 353 -6.22 -3.83 18.03
C VAL A 353 -5.63 -3.39 19.38
N GLY A 354 -5.96 -4.16 20.39
CA GLY A 354 -5.27 -4.28 21.66
C GLY A 354 -5.16 -5.76 21.94
N ILE A 355 -4.37 -6.47 21.12
CA ILE A 355 -4.18 -7.90 21.31
C ILE A 355 -3.04 -8.09 22.28
N TYR A 356 -3.36 -7.95 23.57
CA TYR A 356 -2.53 -8.38 24.69
C TYR A 356 -2.11 -9.85 24.54
#